data_AF-A0A830HAU7-F1
#
_entry.id   AF-A0A830HAU7-F1
#
_cell.length_a   1.000
_cell.length_b   1.000
_cell.length_c   1.000
_cell.angle_alpha   90.00
_cell.angle_beta   90.00
_cell.angle_gamma   90.00
#
_symmetry.space_group_name_H-M   'P 1'
#
loop_
_entity.id
_entity.type
_entity.pdbx_description
1 polymer ?
#
loop_
_entity_poly.entity_id
_entity_poly.type
_entity_poly.pdbx_seq_one_letter_code
_entity_poly.pdbx_strand_id
1 'polypeptide(L)'
;MAGNVHPSMIPLCHEAFELSSSTWHHRQSRPAPNPTSREEKQRALRMSAKRPRKVSNAALRWTLAASLVIGAFAVFGVHSGVESGSRHLRGQQQQQQPASPFRRMAGAGDAGSVLTAVDVAKSSSAAGMAGLQESAKVVAKSSSTERAVSSDAELFDGVTLVLPTRINANELPRALGLVSSVLKYAEPGAISRLIVIVPDQDKLLFQLAAHALSAYANHKPTFPIDIYGDVDVVPTPLDELRSHAPSTSQREHENKGGRGAGYRLQMLAKLGVARLVKTRHYVTLDNDVLLTRPLRQGGLLANGRARAQRDPGNQRKGWFACAKAVLNAPQQCASTSFGGVTPAVLDTELARNMLDDIEQPKNNEVARSFDKILFSRLDENCDWTEYALYWVYACKTGTLASKHDFDQSLYDPADFRWLAYKRWNWGSIFSPSSGPIFKVAQGIGGSTPNDILLRIAPHLVA
;
A
#
# COMPACT_ATOMS: atom_id res chain seq x y z
N MET A 1 29.35 -23.82 -61.83
CA MET A 1 29.25 -24.98 -60.93
C MET A 1 28.55 -24.51 -59.67
N ALA A 2 27.26 -24.79 -59.60
CA ALA A 2 26.35 -24.43 -58.52
C ALA A 2 26.25 -25.60 -57.53
N GLY A 3 25.93 -25.31 -56.28
CA GLY A 3 25.69 -26.33 -55.26
C GLY A 3 25.15 -25.76 -53.96
N ASN A 4 23.88 -25.34 -54.00
CA ASN A 4 23.04 -25.02 -52.85
C ASN A 4 22.99 -26.17 -51.83
N VAL A 5 23.02 -25.87 -50.52
CA VAL A 5 22.34 -26.71 -49.52
C VAL A 5 21.82 -25.86 -48.34
N HIS A 6 20.50 -25.82 -48.23
CA HIS A 6 19.66 -25.70 -47.03
C HIS A 6 18.36 -26.46 -47.40
N PRO A 7 17.44 -26.83 -46.48
CA PRO A 7 17.49 -26.99 -45.02
C PRO A 7 16.83 -28.32 -44.53
N SER A 8 17.06 -28.73 -43.28
CA SER A 8 16.22 -29.69 -42.55
C SER A 8 16.44 -29.46 -41.04
N MET A 9 15.48 -28.97 -40.26
CA MET A 9 14.26 -29.62 -39.71
C MET A 9 14.53 -30.89 -38.90
N ILE A 10 13.81 -30.99 -37.76
CA ILE A 10 13.50 -32.16 -36.88
C ILE A 10 14.32 -32.19 -35.56
N PRO A 11 13.79 -32.64 -34.38
CA PRO A 11 12.40 -32.94 -33.99
C PRO A 11 11.90 -32.26 -32.68
N LEU A 12 10.56 -32.21 -32.59
CA LEU A 12 9.77 -32.32 -31.38
C LEU A 12 10.01 -33.68 -30.68
N CYS A 13 10.34 -33.67 -29.39
CA CYS A 13 10.21 -34.85 -28.54
C CYS A 13 9.18 -34.59 -27.42
N HIS A 14 8.03 -35.21 -27.64
CA HIS A 14 7.11 -35.73 -26.62
C HIS A 14 7.82 -36.84 -25.83
N GLU A 15 7.66 -36.83 -24.51
CA GLU A 15 7.50 -38.00 -23.62
C GLU A 15 7.12 -37.45 -22.23
N ALA A 16 5.84 -37.48 -21.86
CA ALA A 16 5.19 -38.60 -21.17
C ALA A 16 5.71 -38.80 -19.73
N PHE A 17 5.09 -38.09 -18.79
CA PHE A 17 4.98 -38.56 -17.41
C PHE A 17 3.49 -38.53 -17.02
N GLU A 18 2.87 -39.70 -17.13
CA GLU A 18 1.59 -39.99 -16.51
C GLU A 18 1.76 -39.95 -14.99
N LEU A 19 1.12 -38.97 -14.34
CA LEU A 19 0.73 -39.10 -12.95
C LEU A 19 -0.77 -38.87 -12.86
N SER A 20 -1.43 -39.89 -12.33
CA SER A 20 -2.86 -40.10 -12.32
C SER A 20 -3.62 -38.93 -11.69
N SER A 21 -4.61 -38.47 -12.45
CA SER A 21 -5.69 -37.61 -11.98
C SER A 21 -6.53 -38.34 -10.93
N SER A 22 -6.29 -38.05 -9.65
CA SER A 22 -7.28 -38.33 -8.60
C SER A 22 -8.24 -37.14 -8.46
N THR A 23 -9.50 -37.49 -8.68
CA THR A 23 -10.74 -36.73 -8.57
C THR A 23 -10.78 -35.78 -7.36
N TRP A 24 -10.71 -34.47 -7.62
CA TRP A 24 -11.20 -33.45 -6.69
C TRP A 24 -12.74 -33.40 -6.80
N HIS A 25 -13.42 -34.20 -5.99
CA HIS A 25 -14.86 -34.08 -5.83
C HIS A 25 -15.22 -32.76 -5.14
N HIS A 26 -16.08 -31.99 -5.80
CA HIS A 26 -16.89 -30.93 -5.20
C HIS A 26 -17.59 -31.46 -3.95
N ARG A 27 -17.09 -31.10 -2.77
CA ARG A 27 -17.83 -31.26 -1.52
C ARG A 27 -18.89 -30.17 -1.47
N GLN A 28 -20.09 -30.48 -1.96
CA GLN A 28 -21.27 -29.68 -1.69
C GLN A 28 -21.45 -29.57 -0.18
N SER A 29 -21.39 -28.35 0.35
CA SER A 29 -21.76 -28.04 1.72
C SER A 29 -23.23 -28.43 1.93
N ARG A 30 -23.48 -29.41 2.80
CA ARG A 30 -24.82 -29.71 3.29
C ARG A 30 -25.39 -28.45 3.96
N PRO A 31 -26.64 -28.06 3.67
CA PRO A 31 -27.30 -27.01 4.43
C PRO A 31 -27.43 -27.43 5.89
N ALA A 32 -27.23 -26.48 6.81
CA ALA A 32 -27.45 -26.70 8.23
C ALA A 32 -28.92 -27.14 8.46
N PRO A 33 -29.17 -28.09 9.38
CA PRO A 33 -30.54 -28.49 9.70
C PRO A 33 -31.34 -27.29 10.20
N ASN A 34 -32.52 -27.10 9.62
CA ASN A 34 -33.52 -26.14 10.08
C ASN A 34 -33.95 -26.56 11.51
N PRO A 35 -33.88 -25.69 12.53
CA PRO A 35 -34.34 -26.03 13.87
C PRO A 35 -35.87 -26.11 13.86
N THR A 36 -36.41 -27.32 13.82
CA THR A 36 -37.85 -27.59 13.72
C THR A 36 -38.55 -27.69 15.08
N SER A 37 -37.84 -27.56 16.21
CA SER A 37 -38.48 -27.55 17.52
C SER A 37 -38.67 -26.13 18.07
N ARG A 38 -39.90 -25.83 18.48
CA ARG A 38 -40.28 -24.57 19.18
C ARG A 38 -39.49 -24.39 20.48
N GLU A 39 -39.03 -25.50 21.07
CA GLU A 39 -38.21 -25.54 22.29
C GLU A 39 -36.76 -25.10 22.07
N GLU A 40 -36.13 -25.46 20.95
CA GLU A 40 -34.78 -25.00 20.63
C GLU A 40 -34.74 -23.49 20.34
N LYS A 41 -35.79 -22.94 19.70
CA LYS A 41 -35.93 -21.48 19.52
C LYS A 41 -36.05 -20.75 20.87
N GLN A 42 -36.80 -21.31 21.83
CA GLN A 42 -36.93 -20.71 23.16
C GLN A 42 -35.64 -20.86 23.99
N ARG A 43 -34.90 -21.97 23.84
CA ARG A 43 -33.59 -22.16 24.48
C ARG A 43 -32.53 -21.20 23.95
N ALA A 44 -32.51 -20.95 22.64
CA ALA A 44 -31.63 -19.96 22.01
C ALA A 44 -31.95 -18.52 22.47
N LEU A 45 -33.24 -18.18 22.62
CA LEU A 45 -33.67 -16.86 23.12
C LEU A 45 -33.28 -16.65 24.60
N ARG A 46 -33.38 -17.67 25.44
CA ARG A 46 -32.97 -17.59 26.86
C ARG A 46 -31.46 -17.46 27.06
N MET A 47 -30.64 -18.02 26.17
CA MET A 47 -29.19 -17.83 26.22
C MET A 47 -28.71 -16.46 25.71
N SER A 48 -29.54 -15.75 24.93
CA SER A 48 -29.22 -14.40 24.43
C SER A 48 -29.42 -13.29 25.48
N ALA A 49 -30.20 -13.56 26.54
CA ALA A 49 -30.62 -12.55 27.52
C ALA A 49 -29.59 -12.24 28.64
N LYS A 50 -28.44 -12.91 28.68
CA LYS A 50 -27.35 -12.60 29.63
C LYS A 50 -26.12 -12.10 28.90
N ARG A 51 -26.17 -10.89 28.34
CA ARG A 51 -24.95 -10.20 27.88
C ARG A 51 -24.39 -9.32 29.00
N PRO A 52 -23.11 -9.46 29.37
CA PRO A 52 -22.46 -8.53 30.29
C PRO A 52 -22.47 -7.11 29.72
N ARG A 53 -22.54 -6.10 30.60
CA ARG A 53 -22.48 -4.68 30.23
C ARG A 53 -21.27 -4.44 29.34
N LYS A 54 -21.49 -3.89 28.14
CA LYS A 54 -20.43 -3.47 27.21
C LYS A 54 -19.52 -2.49 27.94
N VAL A 55 -18.33 -2.91 28.34
CA VAL A 55 -17.23 -1.99 28.63
C VAL A 55 -17.01 -1.18 27.35
N SER A 56 -16.90 0.14 27.46
CA SER A 56 -16.77 0.97 26.26
C SER A 56 -15.52 0.57 25.49
N ASN A 57 -15.64 0.39 24.18
CA ASN A 57 -14.52 0.04 23.30
C ASN A 57 -13.36 1.05 23.42
N ALA A 58 -13.65 2.29 23.85
CA ALA A 58 -12.65 3.31 24.09
C ALA A 58 -11.69 2.96 25.24
N ALA A 59 -12.20 2.47 26.38
CA ALA A 59 -11.35 2.14 27.54
C ALA A 59 -10.39 0.97 27.21
N LEU A 60 -10.89 -0.06 26.53
CA LEU A 60 -10.06 -1.20 26.09
C LEU A 60 -8.99 -0.78 25.08
N ARG A 61 -9.30 0.16 24.17
CA ARG A 61 -8.33 0.72 23.21
C ARG A 61 -7.21 1.46 23.92
N TRP A 62 -7.52 2.28 24.92
CA TRP A 62 -6.51 3.01 25.70
C TRP A 62 -5.63 2.09 26.55
N THR A 63 -6.21 1.06 27.18
CA THR A 63 -5.42 0.07 27.92
C THR A 63 -4.47 -0.70 27.00
N LEU A 64 -4.94 -1.15 25.83
CA LEU A 64 -4.09 -1.82 24.84
C LEU A 64 -2.97 -0.90 24.34
N ALA A 65 -3.29 0.35 24.03
CA ALA A 65 -2.33 1.36 23.63
C ALA A 65 -1.23 1.60 24.67
N ALA A 66 -1.62 1.77 25.94
CA ALA A 66 -0.69 1.94 27.04
C ALA A 66 0.19 0.69 27.25
N SER A 67 -0.42 -0.50 27.21
CA SER A 67 0.33 -1.77 27.28
C SER A 67 1.22 -2.03 26.06
N LEU A 68 0.93 -1.44 24.90
CA LEU A 68 1.76 -1.51 23.70
C LEU A 68 2.94 -0.54 23.75
N VAL A 69 2.73 0.67 24.27
CA VAL A 69 3.85 1.58 24.58
C VAL A 69 4.77 0.91 25.59
N ILE A 70 4.21 0.41 26.70
CA ILE A 70 4.98 -0.28 27.75
C ILE A 70 5.57 -1.60 27.24
N GLY A 71 4.86 -2.35 26.40
CA GLY A 71 5.29 -3.63 25.84
C GLY A 71 6.36 -3.47 24.77
N ALA A 72 6.31 -2.42 23.95
CA ALA A 72 7.42 -2.02 23.10
C ALA A 72 8.64 -1.65 23.98
N PHE A 73 8.45 -0.88 25.05
CA PHE A 73 9.54 -0.66 25.99
C PHE A 73 10.05 -1.94 26.67
N ALA A 74 9.22 -2.95 26.91
CA ALA A 74 9.62 -4.21 27.56
C ALA A 74 10.27 -5.23 26.62
N VAL A 75 9.77 -5.40 25.39
CA VAL A 75 10.37 -6.28 24.38
C VAL A 75 11.76 -5.80 23.99
N PHE A 76 11.96 -4.49 23.99
CA PHE A 76 13.24 -3.93 23.57
C PHE A 76 14.14 -3.50 24.74
N GLY A 77 13.61 -3.13 25.90
CA GLY A 77 14.36 -2.54 27.03
C GLY A 77 14.96 -3.52 28.05
N VAL A 78 14.82 -4.84 27.88
CA VAL A 78 15.26 -5.84 28.89
C VAL A 78 16.74 -6.25 28.76
N HIS A 79 17.54 -5.61 27.90
CA HIS A 79 18.97 -6.00 27.72
C HIS A 79 20.03 -4.90 27.93
N SER A 80 19.67 -3.71 28.40
CA SER A 80 20.67 -2.80 28.95
C SER A 80 20.98 -3.16 30.41
N GLY A 81 21.77 -4.23 30.59
CA GLY A 81 22.41 -4.57 31.85
C GLY A 81 23.34 -3.44 32.27
N VAL A 82 23.08 -2.87 33.45
CA VAL A 82 23.95 -1.92 34.13
C VAL A 82 25.19 -2.68 34.60
N GLU A 83 26.29 -2.59 33.85
CA GLU A 83 27.62 -2.78 34.43
C GLU A 83 27.93 -1.56 35.30
N SER A 84 27.85 -1.76 36.61
CA SER A 84 28.22 -0.80 37.65
C SER A 84 29.75 -0.62 37.70
N GLY A 85 30.28 0.17 36.78
CA GLY A 85 31.64 0.70 36.86
C GLY A 85 31.72 1.94 37.75
N SER A 86 32.01 1.75 39.03
CA SER A 86 32.36 2.83 39.96
C SER A 86 33.56 3.63 39.45
N ARG A 87 33.36 4.91 39.10
CA ARG A 87 34.42 5.92 39.11
C ARG A 87 33.95 7.20 39.80
N HIS A 88 34.65 7.51 40.89
CA HIS A 88 34.66 8.79 41.58
C HIS A 88 34.91 9.96 40.61
N LEU A 89 34.07 10.99 40.67
CA LEU A 89 34.51 12.36 40.43
C LEU A 89 33.86 13.31 41.45
N ARG A 90 34.74 13.98 42.20
CA ARG A 90 34.46 15.13 43.07
C ARG A 90 33.98 16.31 42.23
N GLY A 91 33.09 17.09 42.83
CA GLY A 91 32.32 18.13 42.16
C GLY A 91 33.03 19.45 41.91
N GLN A 92 32.24 20.40 41.40
CA GLN A 92 32.42 21.82 41.64
C GLN A 92 31.07 22.54 41.54
N GLN A 93 30.94 23.53 42.42
CA GLN A 93 29.73 24.24 42.80
C GLN A 93 29.30 25.31 41.78
N GLN A 94 27.99 25.53 41.82
CA GLN A 94 27.22 26.75 41.55
C GLN A 94 27.98 28.08 41.51
N GLN A 95 27.60 28.90 40.53
CA GLN A 95 27.35 30.33 40.77
C GLN A 95 26.07 30.76 40.05
N GLN A 96 25.22 31.45 40.81
CA GLN A 96 23.91 31.97 40.44
C GLN A 96 23.96 33.48 40.15
N GLN A 97 23.12 33.90 39.19
CA GLN A 97 22.34 35.16 39.11
C GLN A 97 23.06 36.51 38.85
N PRO A 98 22.38 37.60 38.38
CA PRO A 98 20.93 37.89 38.45
C PRO A 98 20.25 38.48 37.18
N ALA A 99 19.00 38.87 37.38
CA ALA A 99 17.92 39.19 36.43
C ALA A 99 17.77 40.68 36.01
N SER A 100 16.85 40.90 35.06
CA SER A 100 15.95 42.07 34.81
C SER A 100 16.24 42.94 33.55
N PRO A 101 15.30 43.78 33.06
CA PRO A 101 13.88 43.53 32.75
C PRO A 101 13.37 44.24 31.43
N PHE A 102 12.05 44.11 31.16
CA PHE A 102 11.15 45.04 30.42
C PHE A 102 11.33 45.34 28.90
N ARG A 103 10.31 44.99 28.08
CA ARG A 103 9.48 45.99 27.33
C ARG A 103 8.26 45.36 26.64
N ARG A 104 7.07 45.89 26.97
CA ARG A 104 5.86 45.88 26.13
C ARG A 104 6.06 46.83 24.95
N MET A 105 5.45 46.55 23.80
CA MET A 105 4.69 47.54 23.03
C MET A 105 3.56 46.87 22.25
N ALA A 106 2.42 47.53 22.28
CA ALA A 106 1.19 47.26 21.56
C ALA A 106 1.05 48.24 20.38
N GLY A 107 0.21 47.89 19.41
CA GLY A 107 -0.31 48.73 18.33
C GLY A 107 -0.91 47.79 17.27
N ALA A 108 -2.22 47.63 17.05
CA ALA A 108 -3.33 48.56 16.86
C ALA A 108 -3.21 49.41 15.57
N GLY A 109 -4.22 49.28 14.70
CA GLY A 109 -4.44 50.05 13.45
C GLY A 109 -4.98 49.14 12.34
N ASP A 110 -6.30 48.92 12.25
CA ASP A 110 -7.28 49.67 11.41
C ASP A 110 -7.10 49.41 9.89
N ALA A 111 -8.05 48.78 9.20
CA ALA A 111 -9.41 49.22 8.79
C ALA A 111 -9.42 50.00 7.46
N GLY A 112 -10.30 49.57 6.53
CA GLY A 112 -10.66 50.26 5.29
C GLY A 112 -10.83 49.29 4.09
N SER A 113 -12.04 48.85 3.73
CA SER A 113 -13.03 49.55 2.86
C SER A 113 -12.72 49.36 1.36
N VAL A 114 -13.38 48.46 0.61
CA VAL A 114 -14.71 48.55 -0.08
C VAL A 114 -14.65 49.17 -1.50
N LEU A 115 -15.51 48.64 -2.39
CA LEU A 115 -15.88 48.99 -3.79
C LEU A 115 -15.25 48.06 -4.86
N THR A 116 -15.94 47.05 -5.42
CA THR A 116 -17.11 46.97 -6.35
C THR A 116 -16.82 47.26 -7.83
N ALA A 117 -17.11 46.25 -8.67
CA ALA A 117 -17.84 46.30 -9.96
C ALA A 117 -17.12 46.97 -11.16
N VAL A 118 -17.31 46.65 -12.45
CA VAL A 118 -18.09 45.69 -13.27
C VAL A 118 -17.67 45.95 -14.75
N ASP A 119 -18.01 45.03 -15.67
CA ASP A 119 -18.14 45.19 -17.14
C ASP A 119 -16.89 45.26 -18.04
N VAL A 120 -16.87 44.88 -19.32
CA VAL A 120 -17.63 44.04 -20.30
C VAL A 120 -16.87 44.20 -21.64
N ALA A 121 -16.76 43.13 -22.45
CA ALA A 121 -16.80 43.10 -23.94
C ALA A 121 -16.05 41.83 -24.44
N LYS A 122 -16.66 40.83 -25.14
CA LYS A 122 -17.11 40.78 -26.56
C LYS A 122 -16.01 41.24 -27.54
N SER A 123 -15.68 40.58 -28.66
CA SER A 123 -16.25 39.46 -29.43
C SER A 123 -15.34 39.15 -30.65
N SER A 124 -15.57 38.01 -31.33
CA SER A 124 -15.39 37.72 -32.79
C SER A 124 -13.95 37.70 -33.37
N SER A 125 -13.53 36.91 -34.37
CA SER A 125 -14.15 36.13 -35.47
C SER A 125 -13.10 35.09 -35.99
N ALA A 126 -13.42 33.83 -36.24
CA ALA A 126 -13.88 33.21 -37.50
C ALA A 126 -12.89 33.21 -38.71
N ALA A 127 -12.61 31.97 -39.16
CA ALA A 127 -12.37 31.49 -40.53
C ALA A 127 -11.07 31.85 -41.29
N GLY A 128 -10.39 30.82 -41.80
CA GLY A 128 -9.45 30.95 -42.92
C GLY A 128 -8.55 29.74 -43.18
N MET A 129 -8.89 29.02 -44.27
CA MET A 129 -7.97 28.31 -45.19
C MET A 129 -7.61 26.84 -44.93
N ALA A 130 -8.31 26.00 -45.69
CA ALA A 130 -7.86 24.70 -46.16
C ALA A 130 -7.02 24.84 -47.44
N GLY A 131 -6.03 23.95 -47.61
CA GLY A 131 -5.53 23.50 -48.90
C GLY A 131 -4.12 23.95 -49.30
N LEU A 132 -3.15 23.02 -49.30
CA LEU A 132 -2.45 22.50 -50.50
C LEU A 132 -1.14 21.77 -50.16
N GLN A 133 -1.04 20.54 -50.69
CA GLN A 133 0.12 19.88 -51.32
C GLN A 133 1.43 19.58 -50.55
N GLU A 134 1.55 18.31 -50.18
CA GLU A 134 2.49 17.32 -50.75
C GLU A 134 3.70 17.82 -51.59
N SER A 135 4.94 17.63 -51.09
CA SER A 135 6.04 16.86 -51.75
C SER A 135 7.47 17.37 -51.47
N ALA A 136 8.40 16.40 -51.38
CA ALA A 136 9.88 16.47 -51.41
C ALA A 136 10.58 17.00 -50.14
N LYS A 137 11.23 16.19 -49.28
CA LYS A 137 12.32 15.20 -49.46
C LYS A 137 13.59 15.84 -50.04
N VAL A 138 14.63 16.00 -49.20
CA VAL A 138 16.08 15.73 -49.47
C VAL A 138 16.99 16.58 -48.55
N VAL A 139 17.70 15.88 -47.66
CA VAL A 139 19.10 16.10 -47.21
C VAL A 139 19.44 17.37 -46.43
N ALA A 140 19.60 17.18 -45.11
CA ALA A 140 20.73 17.73 -44.37
C ALA A 140 21.15 16.72 -43.29
N LYS A 141 22.13 15.86 -43.64
CA LYS A 141 22.97 15.17 -42.66
C LYS A 141 23.83 16.24 -42.00
N SER A 142 23.45 16.65 -40.78
CA SER A 142 24.34 17.37 -39.87
C SER A 142 24.55 16.50 -38.65
N SER A 143 25.75 15.94 -38.57
CA SER A 143 26.28 15.22 -37.43
C SER A 143 26.51 16.19 -36.27
N SER A 144 25.48 16.45 -35.47
CA SER A 144 25.66 16.93 -34.11
C SER A 144 25.81 15.70 -33.21
N THR A 145 27.06 15.29 -33.02
CA THR A 145 27.45 14.45 -31.89
C THR A 145 27.30 15.28 -30.62
N GLU A 146 26.07 15.58 -30.24
CA GLU A 146 25.75 15.99 -28.89
C GLU A 146 26.04 14.77 -28.01
N ARG A 147 27.20 14.78 -27.37
CA ARG A 147 27.35 14.10 -26.09
C ARG A 147 26.28 14.71 -25.19
N ALA A 148 25.13 14.04 -25.13
CA ALA A 148 24.21 14.14 -24.01
C ALA A 148 25.02 13.76 -22.76
N VAL A 149 25.65 14.76 -22.17
CA VAL A 149 26.17 14.68 -20.82
C VAL A 149 24.94 14.40 -19.97
N SER A 150 24.80 13.14 -19.57
CA SER A 150 23.64 12.64 -18.86
C SER A 150 23.43 13.45 -17.59
N SER A 151 22.48 14.38 -17.64
CA SER A 151 21.86 15.00 -16.45
C SER A 151 21.05 13.99 -15.63
N ASP A 152 20.98 12.73 -16.09
CA ASP A 152 20.23 11.61 -15.51
C ASP A 152 20.86 10.99 -14.26
N ALA A 153 21.87 11.64 -13.66
CA ALA A 153 21.98 11.60 -12.21
C ALA A 153 20.89 12.50 -11.59
N GLU A 154 19.64 12.40 -12.09
CA GLU A 154 18.47 12.74 -11.28
C GLU A 154 18.64 11.92 -10.01
N LEU A 155 18.99 12.61 -8.93
CA LEU A 155 19.19 12.00 -7.63
C LEU A 155 18.00 11.08 -7.38
N PHE A 156 18.27 9.78 -7.33
CA PHE A 156 17.22 8.85 -6.94
C PHE A 156 16.92 9.13 -5.46
N ASP A 157 15.81 9.81 -5.20
CA ASP A 157 15.42 10.29 -3.87
C ASP A 157 14.89 9.18 -2.94
N GLY A 158 15.10 7.90 -3.28
CA GLY A 158 14.49 6.76 -2.60
C GLY A 158 13.07 6.48 -3.08
N VAL A 159 12.43 5.46 -2.48
CA VAL A 159 10.99 5.21 -2.63
C VAL A 159 10.20 5.72 -1.43
N THR A 160 8.93 6.07 -1.62
CA THR A 160 8.00 6.26 -0.50
C THR A 160 7.38 4.91 -0.15
N LEU A 161 7.44 4.48 1.11
CA LEU A 161 6.64 3.34 1.57
C LEU A 161 5.27 3.83 2.03
N VAL A 162 4.22 3.06 1.77
CA VAL A 162 2.84 3.36 2.19
C VAL A 162 2.26 2.17 2.94
N LEU A 163 1.81 2.42 4.17
CA LEU A 163 1.21 1.42 5.04
C LEU A 163 -0.15 1.89 5.56
N PRO A 164 -1.28 1.51 4.92
CA PRO A 164 -2.59 1.68 5.51
C PRO A 164 -2.83 0.60 6.58
N THR A 165 -3.13 1.02 7.81
CA THR A 165 -3.25 0.14 8.97
C THR A 165 -4.23 0.67 10.02
N ARG A 166 -4.50 -0.09 11.08
CA ARG A 166 -5.46 0.24 12.14
C ARG A 166 -5.04 -0.28 13.50
N ILE A 167 -5.65 0.28 14.54
CA ILE A 167 -5.47 -0.21 15.89
C ILE A 167 -6.45 -1.34 16.17
N ASN A 168 -5.95 -2.56 16.04
CA ASN A 168 -6.59 -3.74 16.59
C ASN A 168 -5.54 -4.82 16.94
N ALA A 169 -5.98 -5.84 17.67
CA ALA A 169 -5.12 -6.92 18.15
C ALA A 169 -4.42 -7.72 17.03
N ASN A 170 -4.88 -7.61 15.78
CA ASN A 170 -4.27 -8.28 14.63
C ASN A 170 -3.35 -7.35 13.83
N GLU A 171 -3.78 -6.15 13.51
CA GLU A 171 -3.09 -5.26 12.58
C GLU A 171 -1.92 -4.51 13.21
N LEU A 172 -2.08 -3.96 14.41
CA LEU A 172 -1.02 -3.17 15.02
C LEU A 172 0.25 -3.97 15.31
N PRO A 173 0.21 -5.18 15.90
CA PRO A 173 1.44 -5.94 16.14
C PRO A 173 2.13 -6.34 14.81
N ARG A 174 1.36 -6.60 13.76
CA ARG A 174 1.88 -6.87 12.41
C ARG A 174 2.54 -5.65 11.78
N ALA A 175 1.90 -4.48 11.88
CA ALA A 175 2.45 -3.21 11.45
C ALA A 175 3.79 -2.91 12.14
N LEU A 176 3.88 -3.16 13.46
CA LEU A 176 5.13 -3.02 14.20
C LEU A 176 6.21 -3.97 13.72
N GLY A 177 5.87 -5.23 13.40
CA GLY A 177 6.80 -6.20 12.81
C GLY A 177 7.35 -5.73 11.46
N LEU A 178 6.46 -5.25 10.58
CA LEU A 178 6.84 -4.65 9.30
C LEU A 178 7.77 -3.45 9.51
N VAL A 179 7.35 -2.44 10.28
CA VAL A 179 8.12 -1.22 10.49
C VAL A 179 9.49 -1.52 11.11
N SER A 180 9.55 -2.43 12.08
CA SER A 180 10.81 -2.85 12.68
C SER A 180 11.74 -3.53 11.66
N SER A 181 11.19 -4.38 10.79
CA SER A 181 11.97 -5.00 9.71
C SER A 181 12.48 -3.97 8.70
N VAL A 182 11.68 -2.95 8.39
CA VAL A 182 12.10 -1.84 7.53
C VAL A 182 13.23 -1.04 8.17
N LEU A 183 13.09 -0.66 9.44
CA LEU A 183 14.13 0.09 10.17
C LEU A 183 15.45 -0.69 10.28
N LYS A 184 15.38 -2.02 10.43
CA LYS A 184 16.55 -2.88 10.51
C LYS A 184 17.26 -3.05 9.17
N TYR A 185 16.50 -3.24 8.10
CA TYR A 185 17.04 -3.72 6.83
C TYR A 185 17.09 -2.65 5.73
N ALA A 186 16.46 -1.48 5.87
CA ALA A 186 16.61 -0.43 4.87
C ALA A 186 17.95 0.31 5.03
N GLU A 187 18.75 0.34 3.96
CA GLU A 187 19.96 1.15 3.92
C GLU A 187 19.61 2.65 3.75
N PRO A 188 20.45 3.58 4.23
CA PRO A 188 20.26 5.01 4.01
C PRO A 188 20.02 5.35 2.53
N GLY A 189 19.03 6.22 2.26
CA GLY A 189 18.69 6.64 0.90
C GLY A 189 17.83 5.64 0.09
N ALA A 190 17.63 4.41 0.59
CA ALA A 190 16.73 3.47 -0.07
C ALA A 190 15.25 3.89 0.04
N ILE A 191 14.89 4.44 1.19
CA ILE A 191 13.55 4.93 1.51
C ILE A 191 13.63 6.44 1.72
N SER A 192 12.76 7.17 1.03
CA SER A 192 12.60 8.61 1.17
C SER A 192 11.77 8.97 2.39
N ARG A 193 10.68 8.21 2.61
CA ARG A 193 9.75 8.35 3.73
C ARG A 193 8.85 7.12 3.86
N LEU A 194 8.27 6.96 5.04
CA LEU A 194 7.17 6.03 5.30
C LEU A 194 5.91 6.82 5.61
N ILE A 195 4.88 6.68 4.79
CA ILE A 195 3.54 7.21 5.02
C ILE A 195 2.69 6.11 5.66
N VAL A 196 2.16 6.35 6.86
CA VAL A 196 1.22 5.45 7.53
C VAL A 196 -0.16 6.10 7.50
N ILE A 197 -1.14 5.40 6.92
CA ILE A 197 -2.52 5.88 6.81
C ILE A 197 -3.36 5.11 7.81
N VAL A 198 -4.06 5.81 8.67
CA VAL A 198 -4.84 5.21 9.75
C VAL A 198 -6.21 5.88 9.81
N PRO A 199 -7.24 5.22 10.38
CA PRO A 199 -8.49 5.89 10.66
C PRO A 199 -8.24 7.16 11.46
N ASP A 200 -8.94 8.25 11.16
CA ASP A 200 -8.73 9.55 11.83
C ASP A 200 -8.69 9.46 13.36
N GLN A 201 -9.58 8.65 13.96
CA GLN A 201 -9.62 8.48 15.41
C GLN A 201 -8.38 7.80 16.00
N ASP A 202 -7.58 7.11 15.19
CA ASP A 202 -6.36 6.40 15.58
C ASP A 202 -5.09 7.26 15.33
N LYS A 203 -5.20 8.40 14.61
CA LYS A 203 -4.08 9.24 14.15
C LYS A 203 -3.14 9.67 15.28
N LEU A 204 -3.68 10.22 16.37
CA LEU A 204 -2.88 10.68 17.51
C LEU A 204 -2.05 9.56 18.13
N LEU A 205 -2.64 8.37 18.27
CA LEU A 205 -1.96 7.24 18.89
C LEU A 205 -0.83 6.71 18.00
N PHE A 206 -1.02 6.68 16.68
CA PHE A 206 0.06 6.34 15.75
C PHE A 206 1.16 7.40 15.71
N GLN A 207 0.83 8.69 15.85
CA GLN A 207 1.84 9.75 15.99
C GLN A 207 2.70 9.54 17.24
N LEU A 208 2.08 9.22 18.38
CA LEU A 208 2.82 8.89 19.61
C LEU A 208 3.69 7.64 19.43
N ALA A 209 3.17 6.59 18.78
CA ALA A 209 3.93 5.38 18.50
C ALA A 209 5.13 5.65 17.55
N ALA A 210 4.94 6.45 16.50
CA ALA A 210 6.01 6.82 15.58
C ALA A 210 7.11 7.65 16.27
N HIS A 211 6.73 8.59 17.14
CA HIS A 211 7.69 9.32 17.98
C HIS A 211 8.46 8.39 18.92
N ALA A 212 7.76 7.46 19.58
CA ALA A 212 8.39 6.49 20.47
C ALA A 212 9.38 5.57 19.70
N LEU A 213 8.99 5.05 18.54
CA LEU A 213 9.89 4.25 17.68
C LEU A 213 11.11 5.05 17.23
N SER A 214 10.92 6.32 16.87
CA SER A 214 12.02 7.20 16.45
C SER A 214 12.99 7.54 17.59
N ALA A 215 12.50 7.57 18.83
CA ALA A 215 13.31 7.78 20.03
C ALA A 215 14.00 6.49 20.51
N TYR A 216 13.34 5.34 20.33
CA TYR A 216 13.80 4.05 20.82
C TYR A 216 14.88 3.44 19.94
N ALA A 217 14.78 3.63 18.62
CA ALA A 217 15.77 3.08 17.71
C ALA A 217 17.12 3.76 17.97
N ASN A 218 18.07 3.00 18.54
CA ASN A 218 19.50 3.37 18.60
C ASN A 218 20.05 3.79 17.22
N HIS A 219 19.34 3.37 16.16
CA HIS A 219 19.44 3.90 14.81
C HIS A 219 18.22 4.77 14.54
N LYS A 220 18.35 6.07 14.80
CA LYS A 220 17.34 7.07 14.39
C LYS A 220 16.92 6.77 12.94
N PRO A 221 15.62 6.66 12.62
CA PRO A 221 15.19 6.35 11.26
C PRO A 221 15.91 7.26 10.27
N THR A 222 16.46 6.67 9.22
CA THR A 222 17.16 7.41 8.15
C THR A 222 16.18 8.16 7.24
N PHE A 223 14.87 8.01 7.50
CA PHE A 223 13.77 8.61 6.77
C PHE A 223 12.63 9.01 7.73
N PRO A 224 11.86 10.05 7.41
CA PRO A 224 10.68 10.45 8.19
C PRO A 224 9.55 9.42 8.11
N ILE A 225 8.78 9.35 9.20
CA ILE A 225 7.54 8.57 9.29
C ILE A 225 6.39 9.56 9.46
N ASP A 226 5.56 9.70 8.43
CA ASP A 226 4.44 10.61 8.40
C ASP A 226 3.13 9.86 8.66
N ILE A 227 2.30 10.37 9.57
CA ILE A 227 1.01 9.75 9.92
C ILE A 227 -0.13 10.60 9.36
N TYR A 228 -0.94 9.98 8.50
CA TYR A 228 -2.12 10.58 7.90
C TYR A 228 -3.39 9.86 8.34
N GLY A 229 -4.47 10.64 8.39
CA GLY A 229 -5.83 10.14 8.53
C GLY A 229 -6.31 9.53 7.21
N ASP A 230 -7.33 8.68 7.27
CA ASP A 230 -7.95 8.13 6.07
C ASP A 230 -8.66 9.21 5.25
N VAL A 231 -9.22 10.24 5.89
CA VAL A 231 -9.84 11.39 5.21
C VAL A 231 -8.82 12.25 4.44
N ASP A 232 -7.53 12.17 4.80
CA ASP A 232 -6.47 12.92 4.10
C ASP A 232 -6.19 12.34 2.70
N VAL A 233 -6.61 11.10 2.42
CA VAL A 233 -6.36 10.39 1.16
C VAL A 233 -7.63 9.84 0.49
N VAL A 234 -8.71 9.64 1.25
CA VAL A 234 -10.03 9.25 0.76
C VAL A 234 -11.00 10.38 1.11
N PRO A 235 -11.40 11.20 0.12
CA PRO A 235 -12.09 12.47 0.39
C PRO A 235 -13.50 12.30 0.98
N THR A 236 -14.13 11.13 0.80
CA THR A 236 -15.48 10.85 1.29
C THR A 236 -15.44 10.10 2.62
N PRO A 237 -16.13 10.60 3.67
CA PRO A 237 -16.25 9.88 4.93
C PRO A 237 -16.84 8.47 4.75
N LEU A 238 -16.36 7.51 5.54
CA LEU A 238 -16.75 6.10 5.41
C LEU A 238 -18.27 5.87 5.50
N ASP A 239 -18.97 6.62 6.36
CA ASP A 239 -20.43 6.47 6.50
C ASP A 239 -21.18 6.92 5.24
N GLU A 240 -20.68 7.93 4.55
CA GLU A 240 -21.21 8.35 3.25
C GLU A 240 -20.85 7.32 2.16
N LEU A 241 -19.61 6.81 2.12
CA LEU A 241 -19.24 5.73 1.19
C LEU A 241 -20.15 4.50 1.34
N ARG A 242 -20.49 4.11 2.57
CA ARG A 242 -21.41 2.99 2.82
C ARG A 242 -22.79 3.20 2.20
N SER A 243 -23.26 4.44 2.11
CA SER A 243 -24.54 4.77 1.46
C SER A 243 -24.51 4.57 -0.06
N HIS A 244 -23.32 4.59 -0.68
CA HIS A 244 -23.14 4.31 -2.11
C HIS A 244 -23.10 2.80 -2.44
N ALA A 245 -22.87 1.94 -1.44
CA ALA A 245 -22.89 0.48 -1.61
C ALA A 245 -23.49 -0.21 -0.38
N PRO A 246 -24.78 -0.01 -0.09
CA PRO A 246 -25.40 -0.48 1.14
C PRO A 246 -25.38 -2.01 1.24
N SER A 247 -25.60 -2.72 0.13
CA SER A 247 -25.67 -4.18 0.11
C SER A 247 -24.33 -4.81 0.44
N THR A 248 -23.26 -4.27 -0.16
CA THR A 248 -21.89 -4.69 0.12
C THR A 248 -21.47 -4.34 1.54
N SER A 249 -21.80 -3.13 1.99
CA SER A 249 -21.51 -2.67 3.35
C SER A 249 -22.15 -3.57 4.40
N GLN A 250 -23.42 -3.94 4.20
CA GLN A 250 -24.15 -4.88 5.05
C GLN A 250 -23.50 -6.28 5.02
N ARG A 251 -23.23 -6.82 3.83
CA ARG A 251 -22.57 -8.13 3.66
C ARG A 251 -21.22 -8.21 4.37
N GLU A 252 -20.40 -7.17 4.25
CA GLU A 252 -19.09 -7.10 4.91
C GLU A 252 -19.18 -6.88 6.43
N HIS A 253 -20.30 -6.33 6.92
CA HIS A 253 -20.60 -6.25 8.34
C HIS A 253 -21.03 -7.62 8.91
N GLU A 254 -21.93 -8.31 8.21
CA GLU A 254 -22.59 -9.54 8.69
C GLU A 254 -21.72 -10.80 8.63
N ASN A 255 -20.79 -10.91 7.68
CA ASN A 255 -20.01 -12.14 7.39
C ASN A 255 -18.91 -12.48 8.42
N LYS A 256 -19.15 -12.29 9.72
CA LYS A 256 -18.36 -12.84 10.85
C LYS A 256 -16.85 -12.51 10.85
N GLY A 257 -16.47 -11.43 10.17
CA GLY A 257 -15.17 -10.77 10.30
C GLY A 257 -15.26 -9.27 10.61
N GLY A 258 -16.48 -8.69 10.54
CA GLY A 258 -16.80 -7.35 11.06
C GLY A 258 -15.95 -6.20 10.51
N ARG A 259 -15.37 -6.33 9.31
CA ARG A 259 -14.49 -5.27 8.79
C ARG A 259 -15.25 -4.06 8.28
N GLY A 260 -16.57 -4.19 8.01
CA GLY A 260 -17.50 -3.07 7.80
C GLY A 260 -17.03 -2.06 6.76
N ALA A 261 -16.80 -2.52 5.52
CA ALA A 261 -16.22 -1.73 4.43
C ALA A 261 -14.75 -1.30 4.64
N GLY A 262 -14.14 -1.76 5.72
CA GLY A 262 -12.79 -1.40 6.12
C GLY A 262 -11.70 -1.88 5.16
N TYR A 263 -11.89 -3.08 4.60
CA TYR A 263 -10.99 -3.60 3.57
C TYR A 263 -11.03 -2.73 2.31
N ARG A 264 -12.23 -2.29 1.89
CA ARG A 264 -12.41 -1.38 0.75
C ARG A 264 -11.75 -0.03 0.98
N LEU A 265 -11.92 0.52 2.18
CA LEU A 265 -11.27 1.77 2.55
C LEU A 265 -9.74 1.64 2.53
N GLN A 266 -9.19 0.50 2.95
CA GLN A 266 -7.75 0.24 2.87
C GLN A 266 -7.25 0.27 1.41
N MET A 267 -7.99 -0.33 0.47
CA MET A 267 -7.65 -0.30 -0.95
C MET A 267 -7.74 1.12 -1.54
N LEU A 268 -8.78 1.88 -1.18
CA LEU A 268 -8.90 3.29 -1.58
C LEU A 268 -7.73 4.13 -1.06
N ALA A 269 -7.34 3.94 0.19
CA ALA A 269 -6.22 4.66 0.79
C ALA A 269 -4.89 4.41 0.04
N LYS A 270 -4.64 3.17 -0.41
CA LYS A 270 -3.45 2.83 -1.22
C LYS A 270 -3.43 3.51 -2.59
N LEU A 271 -4.60 3.83 -3.14
CA LEU A 271 -4.72 4.61 -4.37
C LEU A 271 -4.57 6.11 -4.10
N GLY A 272 -5.40 6.64 -3.19
CA GLY A 272 -5.49 8.08 -2.90
C GLY A 272 -4.17 8.69 -2.42
N VAL A 273 -3.35 7.91 -1.70
CA VAL A 273 -2.01 8.33 -1.25
C VAL A 273 -1.11 8.81 -2.39
N ALA A 274 -1.34 8.38 -3.64
CA ALA A 274 -0.56 8.83 -4.79
C ALA A 274 -0.57 10.36 -4.91
N ARG A 275 -1.64 11.04 -4.48
CA ARG A 275 -1.75 12.51 -4.45
C ARG A 275 -0.81 13.16 -3.43
N LEU A 276 -0.33 12.44 -2.41
CA LEU A 276 0.59 12.92 -1.38
C LEU A 276 2.07 12.54 -1.63
N VAL A 277 2.30 11.43 -2.34
CA VAL A 277 3.64 10.88 -2.61
C VAL A 277 4.47 11.86 -3.46
N LYS A 278 5.67 12.22 -3.04
CA LYS A 278 6.55 13.12 -3.84
C LYS A 278 7.60 12.39 -4.66
N THR A 279 7.94 11.15 -4.29
CA THR A 279 8.90 10.33 -5.03
C THR A 279 8.28 9.82 -6.33
N ARG A 280 9.11 9.53 -7.33
CA ARG A 280 8.67 8.94 -8.61
C ARG A 280 7.93 7.61 -8.43
N HIS A 281 8.35 6.81 -7.45
CA HIS A 281 7.73 5.53 -7.12
C HIS A 281 7.36 5.46 -5.65
N TYR A 282 6.33 4.68 -5.36
CA TYR A 282 5.97 4.30 -3.99
C TYR A 282 5.65 2.82 -3.88
N VAL A 283 5.72 2.29 -2.66
CA VAL A 283 5.47 0.88 -2.38
C VAL A 283 4.28 0.77 -1.46
N THR A 284 3.22 0.12 -1.91
CA THR A 284 2.08 -0.18 -1.05
C THR A 284 2.34 -1.48 -0.30
N LEU A 285 2.18 -1.43 1.02
CA LEU A 285 2.41 -2.54 1.93
C LEU A 285 1.12 -2.90 2.65
N ASP A 286 0.99 -4.18 2.98
CA ASP A 286 0.01 -4.66 3.96
C ASP A 286 0.75 -5.00 5.25
N ASN A 287 0.02 -5.06 6.37
CA ASN A 287 0.61 -5.32 7.68
C ASN A 287 1.34 -6.67 7.76
N ASP A 288 1.01 -7.64 6.90
CA ASP A 288 1.61 -8.96 6.85
C ASP A 288 2.85 -9.08 5.94
N VAL A 289 3.38 -7.96 5.46
CA VAL A 289 4.65 -7.91 4.73
C VAL A 289 5.82 -7.79 5.73
N LEU A 290 6.95 -8.40 5.40
CA LEU A 290 8.21 -8.28 6.11
C LEU A 290 9.32 -7.95 5.11
N LEU A 291 10.17 -6.98 5.44
CA LEU A 291 11.43 -6.77 4.73
C LEU A 291 12.47 -7.71 5.35
N THR A 292 12.96 -8.68 4.59
CA THR A 292 13.83 -9.73 5.14
C THR A 292 15.29 -9.63 4.69
N ARG A 293 15.66 -8.55 4.00
CA ARG A 293 17.03 -8.35 3.52
C ARG A 293 17.37 -6.88 3.38
N PRO A 294 18.68 -6.54 3.37
CA PRO A 294 19.13 -5.20 3.08
C PRO A 294 18.48 -4.63 1.82
N LEU A 295 17.70 -3.56 1.98
CA LEU A 295 17.10 -2.83 0.90
C LEU A 295 18.00 -1.63 0.57
N ARG A 296 18.66 -1.69 -0.59
CA ARG A 296 19.52 -0.63 -1.09
C ARG A 296 18.76 0.40 -1.91
N GLN A 297 19.38 1.56 -2.10
CA GLN A 297 18.97 2.53 -3.10
C GLN A 297 18.82 1.87 -4.48
N GLY A 298 17.70 2.11 -5.16
CA GLY A 298 17.37 1.45 -6.43
C GLY A 298 17.05 -0.05 -6.33
N GLY A 299 17.07 -0.67 -5.15
CA GLY A 299 16.82 -2.11 -4.98
C GLY A 299 15.40 -2.55 -5.36
N LEU A 300 14.45 -1.62 -5.41
CA LEU A 300 13.08 -1.84 -5.89
C LEU A 300 12.87 -1.41 -7.34
N LEU A 301 13.93 -0.92 -7.99
CA LEU A 301 13.92 -0.54 -9.40
C LEU A 301 14.87 -1.45 -10.20
N ALA A 302 14.64 -1.48 -11.50
CA ALA A 302 15.56 -2.04 -12.49
C ALA A 302 15.60 -1.08 -13.68
N ASN A 303 16.77 -0.47 -13.92
CA ASN A 303 16.95 0.54 -14.97
C ASN A 303 15.91 1.68 -14.90
N GLY A 304 15.65 2.21 -13.70
CA GLY A 304 14.67 3.27 -13.48
C GLY A 304 13.19 2.85 -13.55
N ARG A 305 12.90 1.57 -13.84
CA ARG A 305 11.55 0.99 -13.84
C ARG A 305 11.23 0.32 -12.51
N ALA A 306 9.98 0.39 -12.08
CA ALA A 306 9.51 -0.30 -10.88
C ALA A 306 9.57 -1.82 -11.05
N ARG A 307 10.16 -2.53 -10.09
CA ARG A 307 10.08 -3.99 -10.08
C ARG A 307 8.65 -4.42 -9.77
N ALA A 308 8.13 -5.34 -10.56
CA ALA A 308 6.78 -5.83 -10.46
C ALA A 308 6.77 -7.35 -10.32
N GLN A 309 5.98 -7.85 -9.37
CA GLN A 309 5.75 -9.28 -9.24
C GLN A 309 4.89 -9.76 -10.40
N ARG A 310 5.24 -10.87 -11.07
CA ARG A 310 4.29 -11.56 -11.97
C ARG A 310 3.31 -12.36 -11.15
N ASP A 311 2.01 -12.22 -11.46
CA ASP A 311 0.95 -13.07 -10.95
C ASP A 311 0.45 -13.98 -12.08
N PRO A 312 0.33 -15.30 -11.88
CA PRO A 312 -0.19 -16.20 -12.91
C PRO A 312 -1.64 -15.88 -13.34
N GLY A 313 -2.35 -14.95 -12.69
CA GLY A 313 -3.56 -14.28 -13.20
C GLY A 313 -4.85 -15.10 -13.16
N ASN A 314 -4.75 -16.43 -13.11
CA ASN A 314 -5.90 -17.33 -13.23
C ASN A 314 -6.91 -17.22 -12.08
N GLN A 315 -6.50 -16.76 -10.89
CA GLN A 315 -7.35 -16.73 -9.70
C GLN A 315 -8.16 -15.43 -9.54
N ARG A 316 -7.98 -14.44 -10.43
CA ARG A 316 -8.46 -13.05 -10.19
C ARG A 316 -9.17 -12.41 -11.37
N LYS A 317 -9.74 -13.23 -12.27
CA LYS A 317 -10.44 -12.74 -13.48
C LYS A 317 -11.52 -11.70 -13.17
N GLY A 318 -12.26 -11.87 -12.06
CA GLY A 318 -13.29 -10.91 -11.64
C GLY A 318 -12.73 -9.51 -11.34
N TRP A 319 -11.57 -9.43 -10.69
CA TRP A 319 -10.93 -8.15 -10.33
C TRP A 319 -10.52 -7.37 -11.58
N PHE A 320 -9.86 -8.03 -12.52
CA PHE A 320 -9.43 -7.43 -13.78
C PHE A 320 -10.60 -7.11 -14.72
N ALA A 321 -11.64 -7.94 -14.76
CA ALA A 321 -12.85 -7.66 -15.52
C ALA A 321 -13.57 -6.41 -14.98
N CYS A 322 -13.67 -6.28 -13.66
CA CYS A 322 -14.23 -5.09 -13.03
C CYS A 322 -13.37 -3.85 -13.29
N ALA A 323 -12.06 -3.91 -13.07
CA ALA A 323 -11.14 -2.81 -13.34
C ALA A 323 -11.19 -2.33 -14.80
N LYS A 324 -11.29 -3.27 -15.76
CA LYS A 324 -11.51 -2.96 -17.18
C LYS A 324 -12.80 -2.18 -17.40
N ALA A 325 -13.90 -2.60 -16.77
CA ALA A 325 -15.19 -1.92 -16.88
C ALA A 325 -15.12 -0.50 -16.30
N VAL A 326 -14.53 -0.33 -15.12
CA VAL A 326 -14.34 0.98 -14.47
C VAL A 326 -13.55 1.94 -15.36
N LEU A 327 -12.45 1.45 -15.96
CA LEU A 327 -11.52 2.27 -16.73
C LEU A 327 -11.86 2.38 -18.23
N ASN A 328 -12.94 1.72 -18.67
CA ASN A 328 -13.25 1.56 -20.10
C ASN A 328 -12.02 1.08 -20.91
N ALA A 329 -11.31 0.11 -20.37
CA ALA A 329 -10.06 -0.37 -20.96
C ALA A 329 -10.30 -1.43 -22.06
N PRO A 330 -9.39 -1.56 -23.04
CA PRO A 330 -9.46 -2.61 -24.04
C PRO A 330 -9.52 -4.02 -23.45
N GLN A 331 -10.17 -4.96 -24.16
CA GLN A 331 -10.39 -6.33 -23.66
C GLN A 331 -9.08 -7.06 -23.31
N GLN A 332 -8.01 -6.84 -24.07
CA GLN A 332 -6.70 -7.43 -23.83
C GLN A 332 -6.09 -7.01 -22.47
N CYS A 333 -6.55 -5.89 -21.89
CA CYS A 333 -6.12 -5.44 -20.57
C CYS A 333 -6.77 -6.20 -19.41
N ALA A 334 -7.76 -7.07 -19.65
CA ALA A 334 -8.32 -7.94 -18.62
C ALA A 334 -7.83 -9.39 -18.70
N SER A 335 -7.21 -9.80 -19.80
CA SER A 335 -6.85 -11.20 -20.09
C SER A 335 -5.42 -11.56 -19.70
N THR A 336 -4.67 -10.64 -19.12
CA THR A 336 -3.22 -10.76 -19.02
C THR A 336 -2.75 -10.74 -17.56
N SER A 337 -1.66 -11.45 -17.33
CA SER A 337 -0.95 -11.66 -16.06
C SER A 337 -0.19 -10.40 -15.63
N PHE A 338 -0.89 -9.29 -15.39
CA PHE A 338 -0.25 -7.98 -15.39
C PHE A 338 0.54 -7.63 -14.12
N GLY A 339 0.26 -8.24 -12.97
CA GLY A 339 1.08 -8.01 -11.78
C GLY A 339 0.52 -8.60 -10.50
N GLY A 340 1.42 -8.75 -9.52
CA GLY A 340 1.14 -9.21 -8.17
C GLY A 340 0.40 -8.17 -7.34
N VAL A 341 0.24 -8.53 -6.07
CA VAL A 341 -0.39 -7.71 -5.03
C VAL A 341 0.70 -7.18 -4.11
N THR A 342 0.32 -6.81 -2.88
CA THR A 342 1.24 -6.42 -1.82
C THR A 342 2.41 -7.40 -1.65
N PRO A 343 3.63 -6.90 -1.40
CA PRO A 343 4.08 -5.54 -1.68
C PRO A 343 4.10 -5.25 -3.18
N ALA A 344 3.66 -4.05 -3.58
CA ALA A 344 3.69 -3.61 -4.97
C ALA A 344 4.41 -2.26 -5.11
N VAL A 345 5.31 -2.16 -6.09
CA VAL A 345 6.01 -0.91 -6.44
C VAL A 345 5.22 -0.25 -7.57
N LEU A 346 4.72 0.95 -7.31
CA LEU A 346 3.85 1.70 -8.21
C LEU A 346 4.57 2.99 -8.67
N ASP A 347 4.35 3.38 -9.92
CA ASP A 347 4.73 4.67 -10.48
C ASP A 347 3.68 5.70 -10.06
N THR A 348 4.14 6.77 -9.40
CA THR A 348 3.29 7.75 -8.75
C THR A 348 2.45 8.53 -9.75
N GLU A 349 3.04 8.92 -10.88
CA GLU A 349 2.36 9.67 -11.93
C GLU A 349 1.28 8.81 -12.59
N LEU A 350 1.59 7.55 -12.89
CA LEU A 350 0.63 6.61 -13.46
C LEU A 350 -0.57 6.37 -12.54
N ALA A 351 -0.33 6.24 -11.23
CA ALA A 351 -1.41 6.10 -10.25
C ALA A 351 -2.29 7.35 -10.15
N ARG A 352 -1.71 8.56 -10.24
CA ARG A 352 -2.47 9.83 -10.26
C ARG A 352 -3.32 9.94 -11.52
N ASN A 353 -2.72 9.73 -12.69
CA ASN A 353 -3.43 9.80 -13.96
C ASN A 353 -4.58 8.78 -14.02
N MET A 354 -4.42 7.63 -13.38
CA MET A 354 -5.50 6.65 -13.23
C MET A 354 -6.65 7.22 -12.39
N LEU A 355 -6.37 7.82 -11.23
CA LEU A 355 -7.40 8.44 -10.40
C LEU A 355 -8.14 9.54 -11.16
N ASP A 356 -7.41 10.36 -11.90
CA ASP A 356 -7.99 11.44 -12.69
C ASP A 356 -8.87 10.85 -13.82
N ASP A 357 -8.45 9.78 -14.50
CA ASP A 357 -9.27 9.06 -15.51
C ASP A 357 -10.54 8.41 -14.92
N ILE A 358 -10.50 7.99 -13.66
CA ILE A 358 -11.70 7.49 -12.95
C ILE A 358 -12.67 8.65 -12.67
N GLU A 359 -12.16 9.81 -12.27
CA GLU A 359 -12.96 10.99 -11.90
C GLU A 359 -13.50 11.77 -13.11
N GLN A 360 -12.94 11.57 -14.31
CA GLN A 360 -13.45 12.17 -15.55
C GLN A 360 -14.93 11.80 -15.76
N PRO A 361 -15.82 12.81 -15.87
CA PRO A 361 -17.22 12.59 -16.23
C PRO A 361 -17.38 11.74 -17.49
N LYS A 362 -18.24 10.73 -17.43
CA LYS A 362 -18.60 9.89 -18.59
C LYS A 362 -20.06 10.15 -18.93
N ASN A 363 -20.40 10.27 -20.22
CA ASN A 363 -21.78 10.36 -20.69
C ASN A 363 -22.66 11.42 -20.00
N ASN A 364 -22.14 12.64 -19.79
CA ASN A 364 -22.82 13.74 -19.08
C ASN A 364 -23.11 13.48 -17.60
N GLU A 365 -22.44 12.50 -16.97
CA GLU A 365 -22.51 12.32 -15.52
C GLU A 365 -21.90 13.51 -14.77
N VAL A 366 -22.40 13.80 -13.57
CA VAL A 366 -21.80 14.80 -12.68
C VAL A 366 -20.43 14.28 -12.22
N ALA A 367 -19.43 15.17 -12.21
CA ALA A 367 -18.12 14.85 -11.65
C ALA A 367 -18.25 14.32 -10.21
N ARG A 368 -17.58 13.20 -9.94
CA ARG A 368 -17.57 12.55 -8.62
C ARG A 368 -16.14 12.17 -8.27
N SER A 369 -15.84 12.16 -6.99
CA SER A 369 -14.55 11.69 -6.49
C SER A 369 -14.37 10.20 -6.75
N PHE A 370 -13.12 9.76 -6.94
CA PHE A 370 -12.77 8.40 -7.34
C PHE A 370 -13.33 7.35 -6.37
N ASP A 371 -13.33 7.66 -5.08
CA ASP A 371 -13.78 6.80 -4.00
C ASP A 371 -15.29 6.50 -4.07
N LYS A 372 -16.12 7.52 -4.34
CA LYS A 372 -17.57 7.35 -4.54
C LYS A 372 -17.87 6.51 -5.77
N ILE A 373 -17.17 6.78 -6.88
CA ILE A 373 -17.32 6.04 -8.13
C ILE A 373 -16.96 4.56 -7.90
N LEU A 374 -15.82 4.29 -7.27
CA LEU A 374 -15.38 2.93 -7.00
C LEU A 374 -16.31 2.22 -6.01
N PHE A 375 -16.77 2.88 -4.94
CA PHE A 375 -17.70 2.28 -4.00
C PHE A 375 -19.01 1.87 -4.66
N SER A 376 -19.62 2.75 -5.47
CA SER A 376 -20.92 2.44 -6.08
C SER A 376 -20.90 1.20 -6.96
N ARG A 377 -19.74 0.88 -7.55
CA ARG A 377 -19.55 -0.33 -8.36
C ARG A 377 -19.59 -1.63 -7.56
N LEU A 378 -19.36 -1.59 -6.25
CA LEU A 378 -19.33 -2.81 -5.42
C LEU A 378 -20.69 -3.52 -5.38
N ASP A 379 -21.80 -2.78 -5.39
CA ASP A 379 -23.15 -3.35 -5.41
C ASP A 379 -23.56 -3.86 -6.81
N GLU A 380 -22.81 -3.50 -7.85
CA GLU A 380 -22.94 -4.04 -9.21
C GLU A 380 -22.16 -5.36 -9.38
N ASN A 381 -21.77 -6.02 -8.28
CA ASN A 381 -20.87 -7.19 -8.26
C ASN A 381 -19.49 -6.92 -8.89
N CYS A 382 -19.07 -5.67 -8.96
CA CYS A 382 -17.77 -5.27 -9.48
C CYS A 382 -16.74 -5.29 -8.35
N ASP A 383 -16.08 -6.43 -8.14
CA ASP A 383 -15.06 -6.61 -7.10
C ASP A 383 -13.68 -6.10 -7.55
N TRP A 384 -13.50 -4.79 -7.72
CA TRP A 384 -12.20 -4.22 -8.08
C TRP A 384 -11.20 -4.33 -6.91
N THR A 385 -9.92 -4.24 -7.25
CA THR A 385 -8.82 -4.00 -6.31
C THR A 385 -7.96 -2.85 -6.80
N GLU A 386 -7.21 -2.22 -5.88
CA GLU A 386 -6.25 -1.17 -6.17
C GLU A 386 -5.23 -1.60 -7.24
N TYR A 387 -4.76 -2.84 -7.15
CA TYR A 387 -3.78 -3.37 -8.08
C TYR A 387 -4.39 -3.69 -9.45
N ALA A 388 -5.59 -4.26 -9.49
CA ALA A 388 -6.25 -4.52 -10.76
C ALA A 388 -6.52 -3.23 -11.54
N LEU A 389 -6.98 -2.17 -10.85
CA LEU A 389 -7.15 -0.84 -11.45
C LEU A 389 -5.84 -0.31 -12.01
N TYR A 390 -4.78 -0.31 -11.19
CA TYR A 390 -3.47 0.20 -11.59
C TYR A 390 -2.90 -0.53 -12.82
N TRP A 391 -2.90 -1.86 -12.79
CA TRP A 391 -2.33 -2.68 -13.87
C TRP A 391 -3.14 -2.57 -15.17
N VAL A 392 -4.48 -2.53 -15.07
CA VAL A 392 -5.36 -2.31 -16.22
C VAL A 392 -5.12 -0.93 -16.82
N TYR A 393 -4.95 0.09 -15.99
CA TYR A 393 -4.66 1.45 -16.47
C TYR A 393 -3.30 1.53 -17.17
N ALA A 394 -2.26 0.93 -16.59
CA ALA A 394 -0.94 0.82 -17.21
C ALA A 394 -0.97 0.12 -18.57
N CYS A 395 -1.82 -0.90 -18.72
CA CYS A 395 -2.08 -1.54 -20.01
C CYS A 395 -2.84 -0.61 -20.97
N LYS A 396 -3.91 0.04 -20.50
CA LYS A 396 -4.75 0.96 -21.28
C LYS A 396 -3.91 2.09 -21.91
N THR A 397 -2.93 2.62 -21.19
CA THR A 397 -2.07 3.72 -21.66
C THR A 397 -0.81 3.24 -22.39
N GLY A 398 -0.57 1.93 -22.49
CA GLY A 398 0.63 1.38 -23.10
C GLY A 398 1.94 1.65 -22.33
N THR A 399 1.87 2.04 -21.06
CA THR A 399 3.05 2.42 -20.25
C THR A 399 3.63 1.28 -19.43
N LEU A 400 2.99 0.10 -19.43
CA LEU A 400 3.41 -1.01 -18.58
C LEU A 400 4.88 -1.39 -18.74
N ALA A 401 5.34 -1.61 -19.98
CA ALA A 401 6.72 -2.05 -20.25
C ALA A 401 7.78 -0.95 -20.01
N SER A 402 7.40 0.32 -20.15
CA SER A 402 8.31 1.45 -19.91
C SER A 402 8.41 1.83 -18.44
N LYS A 403 7.39 1.52 -17.63
CA LYS A 403 7.35 1.84 -16.19
C LYS A 403 7.68 0.66 -15.28
N HIS A 404 7.56 -0.59 -15.76
CA HIS A 404 7.75 -1.79 -14.94
C HIS A 404 8.75 -2.79 -15.50
N ASP A 405 9.42 -3.48 -14.59
CA ASP A 405 10.32 -4.60 -14.82
C ASP A 405 9.78 -5.84 -14.11
N PHE A 406 9.62 -6.93 -14.85
CA PHE A 406 9.01 -8.17 -14.35
C PHE A 406 10.00 -9.33 -14.24
N ASP A 407 11.29 -9.05 -14.38
CA ASP A 407 12.33 -10.10 -14.44
C ASP A 407 12.78 -10.50 -13.03
N GLN A 408 12.53 -9.65 -12.03
CA GLN A 408 12.87 -9.91 -10.62
C GLN A 408 11.64 -9.85 -9.73
N SER A 409 11.33 -10.98 -9.09
CA SER A 409 10.23 -11.11 -8.13
C SER A 409 10.49 -10.30 -6.86
N LEU A 410 9.44 -9.65 -6.36
CA LEU A 410 9.46 -8.92 -5.08
C LEU A 410 9.34 -9.86 -3.88
N TYR A 411 8.59 -10.96 -4.06
CA TYR A 411 8.29 -11.97 -3.06
C TYR A 411 8.12 -13.34 -3.73
N ASP A 412 8.03 -14.41 -2.94
CA ASP A 412 7.75 -15.76 -3.45
C ASP A 412 6.23 -15.97 -3.46
N PRO A 413 5.56 -16.23 -4.60
CA PRO A 413 4.14 -16.53 -4.63
C PRO A 413 3.72 -17.69 -3.71
N ALA A 414 4.65 -18.61 -3.41
CA ALA A 414 4.42 -19.69 -2.46
C ALA A 414 4.16 -19.22 -1.02
N ASP A 415 4.54 -17.99 -0.67
CA ASP A 415 4.32 -17.39 0.65
C ASP A 415 2.82 -17.16 0.95
N PHE A 416 1.99 -17.05 -0.09
CA PHE A 416 0.53 -16.89 0.02
C PHE A 416 -0.20 -18.20 0.33
N ARG A 417 0.51 -19.34 0.36
CA ARG A 417 -0.11 -20.63 0.68
C ARG A 417 -0.46 -20.71 2.17
N TRP A 418 -1.57 -21.37 2.47
CA TRP A 418 -2.00 -21.64 3.85
C TRP A 418 -0.87 -22.29 4.65
N LEU A 419 -0.52 -21.69 5.79
CA LEU A 419 0.57 -22.08 6.69
C LEU A 419 1.97 -22.14 6.07
N ALA A 420 2.22 -21.45 4.95
CA ALA A 420 3.55 -21.39 4.33
C ALA A 420 4.62 -20.95 5.34
N TYR A 421 4.33 -19.93 6.15
CA TYR A 421 5.26 -19.36 7.13
C TYR A 421 5.78 -20.39 8.17
N LYS A 422 5.01 -21.44 8.46
CA LYS A 422 5.43 -22.48 9.40
C LYS A 422 6.58 -23.35 8.86
N ARG A 423 6.75 -23.38 7.54
CA ARG A 423 7.79 -24.15 6.84
C ARG A 423 9.02 -23.31 6.51
N TRP A 424 8.99 -22.02 6.77
CA TRP A 424 10.15 -21.17 6.53
C TRP A 424 11.28 -21.53 7.50
N ASN A 425 12.50 -21.57 6.97
CA ASN A 425 13.70 -21.51 7.80
C ASN A 425 13.95 -20.04 8.14
N TRP A 426 13.47 -19.62 9.31
CA TRP A 426 13.49 -18.23 9.78
C TRP A 426 14.90 -17.63 9.82
N GLY A 427 15.91 -18.42 10.22
CA GLY A 427 17.30 -17.98 10.16
C GLY A 427 17.77 -17.68 8.74
N SER A 428 17.40 -18.55 7.80
CA SER A 428 17.81 -18.38 6.41
C SER A 428 17.13 -17.22 5.71
N ILE A 429 15.84 -16.93 5.96
CA ILE A 429 15.10 -15.90 5.17
C ILE A 429 15.58 -14.48 5.44
N PHE A 430 16.25 -14.27 6.59
CA PHE A 430 16.86 -13.00 6.98
C PHE A 430 18.34 -12.90 6.57
N SER A 431 18.86 -13.88 5.84
CA SER A 431 20.22 -13.82 5.31
C SER A 431 20.30 -12.78 4.19
N PRO A 432 21.39 -11.98 4.11
CA PRO A 432 21.57 -11.00 3.04
C PRO A 432 21.46 -11.58 1.62
N SER A 433 21.74 -12.87 1.44
CA SER A 433 21.74 -13.56 0.14
C SER A 433 20.50 -14.40 -0.15
N SER A 434 19.51 -14.49 0.74
CA SER A 434 18.43 -15.47 0.61
C SER A 434 17.16 -14.92 -0.05
N GLY A 435 16.73 -15.52 -1.16
CA GLY A 435 15.34 -15.44 -1.64
C GLY A 435 14.90 -14.14 -2.33
N PRO A 436 13.66 -13.68 -2.14
CA PRO A 436 13.15 -12.38 -2.59
C PRO A 436 13.26 -11.28 -1.52
N ILE A 437 12.98 -10.01 -1.89
CA ILE A 437 13.17 -8.85 -0.99
C ILE A 437 12.21 -8.88 0.19
N PHE A 438 10.99 -9.29 -0.08
CA PHE A 438 9.92 -9.32 0.89
C PHE A 438 9.44 -10.75 1.14
N LYS A 439 8.96 -10.96 2.36
CA LYS A 439 8.16 -12.12 2.75
C LYS A 439 6.75 -11.68 3.11
N VAL A 440 5.76 -12.51 2.81
CA VAL A 440 4.35 -12.22 3.11
C VAL A 440 3.78 -13.30 4.03
N ALA A 441 3.48 -12.94 5.26
CA ALA A 441 2.98 -13.85 6.29
C ALA A 441 1.49 -13.63 6.54
N GLN A 442 0.65 -14.02 5.58
CA GLN A 442 -0.75 -13.60 5.56
C GLN A 442 -1.59 -14.08 6.73
N GLY A 443 -2.46 -13.21 7.24
CA GLY A 443 -3.45 -13.59 8.26
C GLY A 443 -4.43 -14.64 7.74
N ILE A 444 -4.87 -14.51 6.48
CA ILE A 444 -5.69 -15.53 5.81
C ILE A 444 -4.93 -16.84 5.57
N GLY A 445 -3.61 -16.86 5.73
CA GLY A 445 -2.79 -18.08 5.69
C GLY A 445 -2.68 -18.77 7.06
N GLY A 446 -3.41 -18.33 8.08
CA GLY A 446 -3.36 -18.91 9.43
C GLY A 446 -2.16 -18.47 10.26
N SER A 447 -1.50 -17.36 9.90
CA SER A 447 -0.53 -16.73 10.79
C SER A 447 -1.27 -15.93 11.86
N THR A 448 -0.76 -15.93 13.09
CA THR A 448 -1.18 -14.98 14.12
C THR A 448 -0.11 -13.91 14.28
N PRO A 449 -0.46 -12.67 14.69
CA PRO A 449 0.53 -11.62 14.92
C PRO A 449 1.61 -12.05 15.92
N ASN A 450 1.20 -12.69 17.03
CA ASN A 450 2.12 -13.15 18.07
C ASN A 450 3.09 -14.20 17.53
N ASP A 451 2.60 -15.17 16.76
CA ASP A 451 3.48 -16.20 16.17
C ASP A 451 4.53 -15.59 15.26
N ILE A 452 4.15 -14.60 14.44
CA ILE A 452 5.08 -13.92 13.54
C ILE A 452 6.08 -13.08 14.33
N LEU A 453 5.61 -12.27 15.29
CA LEU A 453 6.47 -11.41 16.10
C LEU A 453 7.51 -12.21 16.89
N LEU A 454 7.10 -13.31 17.54
CA LEU A 454 8.03 -14.18 18.28
C LEU A 454 9.11 -14.77 17.37
N ARG A 455 8.79 -15.05 16.10
CA ARG A 455 9.73 -15.64 15.14
C ARG A 455 10.68 -14.61 14.54
N ILE A 456 10.23 -13.38 14.33
CA ILE A 456 11.08 -12.33 13.75
C ILE A 456 11.90 -11.58 14.80
N ALA A 457 11.48 -11.56 16.07
CA ALA A 457 12.16 -10.81 17.12
C ALA A 457 13.68 -11.04 17.18
N PRO A 458 14.21 -12.29 17.11
CA PRO A 458 15.66 -12.52 17.11
C PRO A 458 16.42 -11.90 15.93
N HIS A 459 15.72 -11.51 14.87
CA HIS A 459 16.28 -10.94 13.64
C HIS A 459 16.09 -9.42 13.55
N LEU A 460 15.38 -8.81 14.50
CA LEU A 460 15.09 -7.38 14.55
C LEU A 460 15.93 -6.64 15.60
N VAL A 461 16.33 -7.33 16.67
CA VAL A 461 17.22 -6.79 17.69
C VAL A 461 18.64 -6.78 17.13
N ALA A 462 19.28 -5.62 17.13
CA ALA A 462 20.69 -5.43 16.80
C ALA A 462 21.51 -5.32 18.09
#